data_AF-A0A9P4GVQ5-F1
#
_entry.id   AF-A0A9P4GVQ5-F1
#
_cell.length_a   1.000
_cell.length_b   1.000
_cell.length_c   1.000
_cell.angle_alpha   90.00
_cell.angle_beta   90.00
_cell.angle_gamma   90.00
#
_symmetry.space_group_name_H-M   'P 1'
#
loop_
_entity.id
_entity.type
_entity.pdbx_description
1 polymer ?
#
loop_
_entity_poly.entity_id
_entity_poly.type
_entity_poly.pdbx_seq_one_letter_code
_entity_poly.pdbx_strand_id
1 'polypeptide(L)'
;MVLSKTRAFIIPLEASECIDLYDPWLLHRFDHEDMAFLGPSNSRRDFGTISLAVSVPDGIGRQTTTNCHFYAFGWYSGRLDLAHFSLVEASMYTPQYTAIQPWVEGWDRSSMEFMQKLNDQGVPKQSGVLIRLGKTGNTFLVTFTVERLSSKDVCTHVYWKVIFSCAVYPTSECPKIQQGQWQMGTVHLGRTT
;
A
#
# COMPACT_ATOMS: atom_id res chain seq x y z
N MET A 1 -7.44 19.31 -2.00
CA MET A 1 -6.00 19.10 -1.73
C MET A 1 -5.23 19.73 -2.87
N VAL A 2 -4.50 20.82 -2.62
CA VAL A 2 -3.66 21.50 -3.62
C VAL A 2 -2.25 21.03 -3.34
N LEU A 3 -1.63 20.30 -4.27
CA LEU A 3 -0.22 19.96 -4.13
C LEU A 3 0.57 21.26 -4.17
N SER A 4 1.30 21.56 -3.11
CA SER A 4 1.97 22.86 -2.94
C SER A 4 3.05 23.13 -4.00
N LYS A 5 3.52 22.09 -4.72
CA LYS A 5 4.45 22.15 -5.86
C LYS A 5 4.20 20.97 -6.82
N THR A 6 4.42 21.16 -8.12
CA THR A 6 4.44 20.05 -9.10
C THR A 6 5.63 19.13 -8.82
N ARG A 7 5.38 17.83 -8.59
CA ARG A 7 6.43 16.84 -8.26
C ARG A 7 6.58 15.78 -9.34
N ALA A 8 7.68 15.04 -9.36
CA ALA A 8 7.81 13.86 -10.22
C ALA A 8 7.57 12.58 -9.40
N PHE A 9 6.95 11.58 -10.02
CA PHE A 9 6.85 10.21 -9.50
C PHE A 9 6.17 10.05 -8.12
N ILE A 10 5.01 10.64 -7.93
CA ILE A 10 4.27 10.55 -6.66
C ILE A 10 3.25 9.40 -6.62
N ILE A 11 2.88 8.97 -5.41
CA ILE A 11 1.65 8.22 -5.14
C ILE A 11 0.84 8.99 -4.10
N PRO A 12 -0.20 9.73 -4.50
CA PRO A 12 -1.19 10.27 -3.57
C PRO A 12 -2.02 9.15 -2.97
N LEU A 13 -2.31 9.28 -1.68
CA LEU A 13 -3.16 8.37 -0.93
C LEU A 13 -4.47 9.08 -0.58
N GLU A 14 -5.57 8.38 -0.76
CA GLU A 14 -6.88 8.79 -0.27
C GLU A 14 -7.48 7.65 0.55
N ALA A 15 -8.07 7.97 1.70
CA ALA A 15 -8.65 6.99 2.60
C ALA A 15 -10.09 7.35 2.93
N SER A 16 -10.94 6.33 3.03
CA SER A 16 -12.32 6.46 3.52
C SER A 16 -12.32 6.86 5.00
N GLU A 17 -13.42 7.42 5.51
CA GLU A 17 -13.54 7.95 6.89
C GLU A 17 -13.26 6.92 8.00
N CYS A 18 -13.39 5.63 7.70
CA CYS A 18 -13.10 4.50 8.59
C CYS A 18 -11.61 4.14 8.66
N ILE A 19 -10.75 4.82 7.91
CA ILE A 19 -9.34 4.49 7.73
C ILE A 19 -8.48 5.72 8.04
N ASP A 20 -7.67 5.60 9.08
CA ASP A 20 -6.64 6.56 9.41
C ASP A 20 -5.29 6.07 8.88
N LEU A 21 -4.64 6.89 8.06
CA LEU A 21 -3.28 6.62 7.59
C LEU A 21 -2.28 7.09 8.66
N TYR A 22 -1.42 6.19 9.14
CA TYR A 22 -0.45 6.53 10.17
C TYR A 22 0.89 5.81 9.96
N ASP A 23 1.93 6.30 10.61
CA ASP A 23 3.28 5.69 10.63
C ASP A 23 3.79 5.28 9.23
N PRO A 24 4.02 6.24 8.32
CA PRO A 24 4.64 5.96 7.05
C PRO A 24 6.09 5.52 7.27
N TRP A 25 6.42 4.36 6.76
CA TRP A 25 7.79 3.87 6.72
C TRP A 25 8.51 4.48 5.53
N LEU A 26 9.77 4.88 5.76
CA LEU A 26 10.47 5.91 4.99
C LEU A 26 9.82 7.30 5.16
N LEU A 27 9.63 7.74 6.40
CA LEU A 27 9.04 9.05 6.76
C LEU A 27 9.55 10.22 5.89
N HIS A 28 10.85 10.26 5.58
CA HIS A 28 11.46 11.30 4.73
C HIS A 28 10.97 11.33 3.26
N ARG A 29 10.23 10.31 2.82
CA ARG A 29 9.61 10.22 1.48
C ARG A 29 8.10 10.37 1.52
N PHE A 30 7.53 10.49 2.71
CA PHE A 30 6.11 10.73 2.85
C PHE A 30 5.89 12.22 3.08
N ASP A 31 5.08 12.83 2.23
CA ASP A 31 4.63 14.20 2.44
C ASP A 31 3.27 14.16 3.14
N HIS A 32 3.25 14.59 4.40
CA HIS A 32 2.04 14.62 5.23
C HIS A 32 1.03 15.68 4.77
N GLU A 33 1.47 16.78 4.16
CA GLU A 33 0.56 17.82 3.66
C GLU A 33 -0.19 17.31 2.42
N ASP A 34 0.54 16.66 1.53
CA ASP A 34 0.04 16.15 0.26
C ASP A 34 -0.54 14.71 0.39
N MET A 35 -0.40 14.08 1.57
CA MET A 35 -0.72 12.67 1.84
C MET A 35 -0.19 11.75 0.73
N ALA A 36 1.08 11.90 0.38
CA ALA A 36 1.66 11.26 -0.79
C ALA A 36 3.06 10.67 -0.52
N PHE A 37 3.31 9.48 -1.08
CA PHE A 37 4.67 8.99 -1.24
C PHE A 37 5.36 9.69 -2.40
N LEU A 38 6.59 10.13 -2.17
CA LEU A 38 7.46 10.73 -3.15
C LEU A 38 8.39 9.65 -3.72
N GLY A 39 8.32 9.46 -5.04
CA GLY A 39 9.22 8.56 -5.75
C GLY A 39 10.64 9.13 -5.75
N PRO A 40 11.66 8.27 -5.54
CA PRO A 40 13.05 8.69 -5.72
C PRO A 40 13.31 9.02 -7.19
N SER A 41 14.35 9.79 -7.50
CA SER A 41 14.91 9.90 -8.86
C SER A 41 15.64 8.62 -9.34
N ASN A 42 15.42 7.48 -8.67
CA ASN A 42 16.08 6.20 -8.91
C ASN A 42 15.11 5.02 -8.72
N SER A 43 14.81 4.32 -9.81
CA SER A 43 13.91 3.16 -9.85
C SER A 43 14.31 2.01 -8.91
N ARG A 44 15.58 1.90 -8.49
CA ARG A 44 16.01 0.83 -7.57
C ARG A 44 15.41 0.96 -6.18
N ARG A 45 15.08 2.16 -5.73
CA ARG A 45 14.55 2.40 -4.37
C ARG A 45 13.06 2.72 -4.39
N ASP A 46 12.38 2.32 -5.44
CA ASP A 46 10.99 2.68 -5.73
C ASP A 46 10.03 1.79 -4.93
N PHE A 47 9.94 2.08 -3.64
CA PHE A 47 9.02 1.44 -2.70
C PHE A 47 8.64 2.40 -1.57
N GLY A 48 7.48 2.14 -0.96
CA GLY A 48 6.92 2.92 0.13
C GLY A 48 5.88 2.07 0.87
N THR A 49 5.82 2.21 2.18
CA THR A 49 4.90 1.41 3.00
C THR A 49 4.30 2.28 4.10
N ILE A 50 3.04 2.04 4.44
CA ILE A 50 2.32 2.82 5.47
C ILE A 50 1.44 1.91 6.30
N SER A 51 1.29 2.24 7.58
CA SER A 51 0.31 1.61 8.45
C SER A 51 -1.05 2.28 8.30
N LEU A 52 -2.12 1.49 8.42
CA LEU A 52 -3.49 1.99 8.37
C LEU A 52 -4.22 1.49 9.60
N ALA A 53 -4.85 2.40 10.35
CA ALA A 53 -5.75 2.06 11.44
C ALA A 53 -7.16 2.06 10.87
N VAL A 54 -7.82 0.93 10.97
CA VAL A 54 -9.14 0.72 10.38
C VAL A 54 -10.13 0.54 11.51
N SER A 55 -10.99 1.53 11.69
CA SER A 55 -11.99 1.56 12.74
C SER A 55 -13.33 1.07 12.19
N VAL A 56 -13.81 -0.04 12.74
CA VAL A 56 -14.97 -0.77 12.24
C VAL A 56 -16.06 -0.82 13.32
N PRO A 57 -17.31 -0.47 13.01
CA PRO A 57 -18.42 -0.72 13.92
C PRO A 57 -18.63 -2.24 14.06
N ASP A 58 -18.59 -2.77 15.28
CA ASP A 58 -18.74 -4.19 15.56
C ASP A 58 -20.20 -4.68 15.53
N GLY A 59 -21.14 -3.77 15.23
CA GLY A 59 -22.58 -3.99 15.14
C GLY A 59 -23.29 -4.15 16.49
N ILE A 60 -22.57 -4.06 17.61
CA ILE A 60 -23.14 -4.00 18.98
C ILE A 60 -22.84 -2.65 19.65
N GLY A 61 -22.56 -1.62 18.85
CA GLY A 61 -22.33 -0.26 19.30
C GLY A 61 -20.91 0.02 19.78
N ARG A 62 -19.93 -0.87 19.55
CA ARG A 62 -18.52 -0.59 19.80
C ARG A 62 -17.75 -0.45 18.49
N GLN A 63 -16.61 0.21 18.57
CA GLN A 63 -15.64 0.23 17.47
C GLN A 63 -14.55 -0.79 17.76
N THR A 64 -14.25 -1.62 16.76
CA THR A 64 -13.07 -2.47 16.73
C THR A 64 -12.07 -1.82 15.79
N THR A 65 -10.88 -1.52 16.28
CA THR A 65 -9.78 -1.04 15.44
C THR A 65 -8.88 -2.21 15.09
N THR A 66 -8.57 -2.36 13.80
CA THR A 66 -7.52 -3.25 13.33
C THR A 66 -6.46 -2.47 12.57
N ASN A 67 -5.25 -3.01 12.49
CA ASN A 67 -4.16 -2.38 11.77
C ASN A 67 -3.88 -3.16 10.49
N CYS A 68 -3.71 -2.44 9.38
CA CYS A 68 -3.31 -2.97 8.09
C CYS A 68 -1.98 -2.35 7.67
N HIS A 69 -1.23 -3.06 6.83
CA HIS A 69 -0.01 -2.56 6.20
C HIS A 69 -0.19 -2.50 4.71
N PHE A 70 0.01 -1.32 4.14
CA PHE A 70 0.04 -1.13 2.71
C PHE A 70 1.49 -1.06 2.22
N TYR A 71 1.72 -1.71 1.09
CA TYR A 71 2.99 -1.69 0.39
C TYR A 71 2.78 -1.25 -1.06
N ALA A 72 3.62 -0.34 -1.52
CA ALA A 72 3.74 0.06 -2.91
C ALA A 72 5.18 -0.17 -3.39
N PHE A 73 5.33 -0.63 -4.63
CA PHE A 73 6.62 -0.82 -5.31
C PHE A 73 6.47 -0.49 -6.81
N GLY A 74 7.56 -0.06 -7.46
CA GLY A 74 7.65 -0.03 -8.93
C GLY A 74 6.87 1.09 -9.64
N TRP A 75 6.33 2.05 -8.89
CA TRP A 75 5.49 3.12 -9.44
C TRP A 75 6.26 4.21 -10.21
N TYR A 76 7.56 4.40 -9.93
CA TYR A 76 8.45 5.34 -10.60
C TYR A 76 8.47 5.14 -12.12
N SER A 77 8.34 3.88 -12.58
CA SER A 77 8.33 3.54 -14.00
C SER A 77 7.18 4.17 -14.79
N GLY A 78 6.12 4.63 -14.12
CA GLY A 78 4.89 5.11 -14.77
C GLY A 78 4.12 4.00 -15.48
N ARG A 79 4.43 2.73 -15.19
CA ARG A 79 3.84 1.53 -15.79
C ARG A 79 3.17 0.67 -14.72
N LEU A 80 1.84 0.52 -14.80
CA LEU A 80 1.05 -0.20 -13.81
C LEU A 80 1.40 -1.70 -13.76
N ASP A 81 1.78 -2.28 -14.90
CA ASP A 81 2.16 -3.69 -15.01
C ASP A 81 3.47 -4.02 -14.30
N LEU A 82 4.29 -3.00 -14.01
CA LEU A 82 5.52 -3.11 -13.22
C LEU A 82 5.34 -2.67 -11.77
N ALA A 83 4.20 -2.07 -11.44
CA ALA A 83 3.90 -1.61 -10.09
C ALA A 83 3.25 -2.72 -9.26
N HIS A 84 3.64 -2.82 -7.99
CA HIS A 84 3.08 -3.78 -7.06
C HIS A 84 2.47 -3.05 -5.89
N PHE A 85 1.20 -3.35 -5.64
CA PHE A 85 0.47 -2.85 -4.49
C PHE A 85 -0.07 -4.04 -3.69
N SER A 86 -0.02 -3.95 -2.37
CA SER A 86 -0.56 -4.96 -1.47
C SER A 86 -1.06 -4.33 -0.19
N LEU A 87 -2.13 -4.91 0.37
CA LEU A 87 -2.66 -4.56 1.68
C LEU A 87 -2.81 -5.84 2.50
N VAL A 88 -2.16 -5.91 3.66
CA VAL A 88 -2.18 -7.09 4.54
C VAL A 88 -2.61 -6.72 5.96
N GLU A 89 -3.19 -7.65 6.71
CA GLU A 89 -3.52 -7.42 8.12
C GLU A 89 -2.25 -7.45 8.97
N ALA A 90 -1.96 -6.38 9.70
CA ALA A 90 -0.73 -6.25 10.47
C ALA A 90 -0.61 -7.33 11.55
N SER A 91 -1.72 -7.61 12.24
CA SER A 91 -1.79 -8.57 13.35
C SER A 91 -1.33 -9.98 12.93
N MET A 92 -1.73 -10.43 11.74
CA MET A 92 -1.43 -11.76 11.19
C MET A 92 0.05 -11.93 10.80
N TYR A 93 0.71 -10.82 10.45
CA TYR A 93 2.09 -10.82 9.96
C TYR A 93 3.05 -10.06 10.88
N THR A 94 2.67 -9.83 12.14
CA THR A 94 3.50 -9.10 13.13
C THR A 94 4.94 -9.63 13.20
N PRO A 95 5.19 -10.95 13.32
CA PRO A 95 6.57 -11.46 13.38
C PRO A 95 7.39 -11.16 12.11
N GLN A 96 6.77 -11.31 10.94
CA GLN A 96 7.41 -11.07 9.64
C GLN A 96 7.72 -9.58 9.46
N TYR A 97 6.77 -8.73 9.84
CA TYR A 97 6.90 -7.29 9.84
C TYR A 97 8.07 -6.83 10.72
N THR A 98 8.14 -7.32 11.97
CA THR A 98 9.25 -6.98 12.89
C THR A 98 10.60 -7.46 12.35
N ALA A 99 10.66 -8.61 11.67
CA ALA A 99 11.88 -9.11 11.05
C ALA A 99 12.35 -8.26 9.85
N ILE A 100 11.39 -7.65 9.13
CA ILE A 100 11.63 -6.85 7.94
C ILE A 100 11.90 -5.38 8.26
N GLN A 101 11.39 -4.86 9.38
CA GLN A 101 11.49 -3.42 9.73
C GLN A 101 12.91 -2.84 9.63
N PRO A 102 13.98 -3.49 10.16
CA PRO A 102 15.34 -2.95 10.04
C PRO A 102 15.82 -2.83 8.59
N TRP A 103 15.27 -3.63 7.68
CA TRP A 103 15.59 -3.56 6.25
C TRP A 103 14.95 -2.36 5.56
N VAL A 104 13.75 -1.98 5.99
CA VAL A 104 13.04 -0.80 5.50
C VAL A 104 13.73 0.48 5.96
N GLU A 105 14.19 0.49 7.21
CA GLU A 105 14.94 1.62 7.78
C GLU A 105 16.35 1.75 7.16
N GLY A 106 16.91 0.66 6.64
CA GLY A 106 18.15 0.64 5.87
C GLY A 106 18.03 1.34 4.51
N TRP A 107 18.37 2.63 4.48
CA TRP A 107 18.19 3.59 3.37
C TRP A 107 18.66 3.19 1.94
N ASP A 108 19.49 2.15 1.77
CA ASP A 108 20.12 1.78 0.49
C ASP A 108 19.63 0.46 -0.12
N ARG A 109 18.46 -0.03 0.28
CA ARG A 109 17.96 -1.33 -0.20
C ARG A 109 17.12 -1.21 -1.48
N SER A 110 17.26 -2.23 -2.32
CA SER A 110 16.53 -2.35 -3.58
C SER A 110 15.07 -2.76 -3.32
N SER A 111 14.12 -2.22 -4.10
CA SER A 111 12.72 -2.66 -4.09
C SER A 111 12.59 -4.16 -4.38
N MET A 112 13.47 -4.72 -5.22
CA MET A 112 13.52 -6.15 -5.50
C MET A 112 13.99 -6.97 -4.30
N GLU A 113 15.01 -6.50 -3.57
CA GLU A 113 15.49 -7.19 -2.36
C GLU A 113 14.40 -7.21 -1.29
N PHE A 114 13.67 -6.10 -1.13
CA PHE A 114 12.57 -6.02 -0.19
C PHE A 114 11.41 -6.96 -0.59
N MET A 115 11.01 -6.98 -1.86
CA MET A 115 10.02 -7.95 -2.35
C MET A 115 10.47 -9.41 -2.14
N GLN A 116 11.75 -9.73 -2.36
CA GLN A 116 12.29 -11.05 -2.06
C GLN A 116 12.17 -11.38 -0.56
N LYS A 117 12.45 -10.42 0.33
CA LYS A 117 12.29 -10.63 1.77
C LYS A 117 10.85 -10.85 2.19
N LEU A 118 9.90 -10.14 1.59
CA LEU A 118 8.48 -10.40 1.82
C LEU A 118 8.10 -11.83 1.42
N ASN A 119 8.57 -12.31 0.27
CA ASN A 119 8.41 -13.71 -0.15
C ASN A 119 9.07 -14.69 0.83
N ASP A 120 10.33 -14.46 1.21
CA ASP A 120 11.10 -15.34 2.13
C ASP A 120 10.39 -15.48 3.49
N GLN A 121 9.74 -14.41 3.96
CA GLN A 121 8.99 -14.39 5.21
C GLN A 121 7.54 -14.90 5.06
N GLY A 122 7.10 -15.22 3.85
CA GLY A 122 5.75 -15.70 3.57
C GLY A 122 4.66 -14.62 3.66
N VAL A 123 5.02 -13.34 3.49
CA VAL A 123 4.05 -12.23 3.42
C VAL A 123 3.46 -12.21 2.01
N PRO A 124 2.16 -12.46 1.82
CA PRO A 124 1.56 -12.53 0.49
C PRO A 124 1.34 -11.14 -0.13
N LYS A 125 1.19 -11.11 -1.45
CA LYS A 125 0.58 -9.97 -2.16
C LYS A 125 -0.94 -10.14 -2.10
N GLN A 126 -1.65 -9.15 -1.56
CA GLN A 126 -3.10 -9.19 -1.35
C GLN A 126 -3.78 -7.91 -1.84
N SER A 127 -4.94 -8.05 -2.48
CA SER A 127 -5.74 -6.90 -2.94
C SER A 127 -6.55 -6.23 -1.82
N GLY A 128 -6.55 -6.80 -0.61
CA GLY A 128 -7.35 -6.35 0.51
C GLY A 128 -7.28 -7.27 1.72
N VAL A 129 -7.94 -6.87 2.79
CA VAL A 129 -7.97 -7.52 4.09
C VAL A 129 -9.41 -7.81 4.51
N LEU A 130 -9.65 -9.00 5.05
CA LEU A 130 -10.95 -9.45 5.54
C LEU A 130 -10.91 -9.61 7.06
N ILE A 131 -11.72 -8.83 7.79
CA ILE A 131 -11.82 -8.89 9.25
C ILE A 131 -13.19 -9.44 9.64
N ARG A 132 -13.21 -10.62 10.27
CA ARG A 132 -14.46 -11.25 10.70
C ARG A 132 -15.00 -10.58 11.97
N LEU A 133 -16.24 -10.09 11.92
CA LEU A 133 -16.96 -9.53 13.06
C LEU A 133 -17.74 -10.67 13.74
N GLY A 134 -17.04 -11.45 14.56
CA GLY A 134 -17.48 -12.78 15.02
C GLY A 134 -18.86 -12.87 15.70
N LYS A 135 -19.41 -11.76 16.21
CA LYS A 135 -20.73 -11.75 16.88
C LYS A 135 -21.90 -11.44 15.95
N THR A 136 -21.65 -10.84 14.79
CA THR A 136 -22.71 -10.33 13.90
C THR A 136 -22.88 -11.13 12.63
N GLY A 137 -22.00 -12.11 12.37
CA GLY A 137 -22.00 -12.84 11.10
C GLY A 137 -21.55 -11.98 9.92
N ASN A 138 -21.03 -10.78 10.18
CA ASN A 138 -20.53 -9.87 9.16
C ASN A 138 -19.01 -9.98 9.02
N THR A 139 -18.52 -9.63 7.84
CA THR A 139 -17.10 -9.47 7.55
C THR A 139 -16.87 -8.07 7.03
N PHE A 140 -15.87 -7.41 7.60
CA PHE A 140 -15.40 -6.14 7.12
C PHE A 140 -14.31 -6.36 6.07
N LEU A 141 -14.45 -5.70 4.93
CA LEU A 141 -13.49 -5.75 3.83
C LEU A 141 -12.82 -4.39 3.70
N VAL A 142 -11.49 -4.40 3.76
CA VAL A 142 -10.64 -3.25 3.42
C VAL A 142 -9.96 -3.55 2.10
N THR A 143 -10.09 -2.67 1.13
CA THR A 143 -9.49 -2.82 -0.20
C THR A 143 -8.85 -1.51 -0.62
N PHE A 144 -8.13 -1.57 -1.73
CA PHE A 144 -7.69 -0.36 -2.42
C PHE A 144 -7.94 -0.50 -3.91
N THR A 145 -8.10 0.64 -4.57
CA THR A 145 -8.05 0.77 -6.03
C THR A 145 -6.88 1.66 -6.41
N VAL A 146 -6.41 1.51 -7.65
CA VAL A 146 -5.31 2.32 -8.19
C VAL A 146 -5.79 3.01 -9.45
N GLU A 147 -5.74 4.35 -9.44
CA GLU A 147 -6.18 5.18 -10.55
C GLU A 147 -5.00 5.82 -11.26
N ARG A 148 -5.01 5.75 -12.60
CA ARG A 148 -4.02 6.43 -13.44
C ARG A 148 -4.37 7.90 -13.61
N LEU A 149 -3.44 8.79 -13.26
CA LEU A 149 -3.62 10.23 -13.41
C LEU A 149 -2.50 10.85 -14.26
N SER A 150 -2.79 12.00 -14.86
CA SER A 150 -1.88 12.70 -15.78
C SER A 150 -1.97 14.23 -15.71
N SER A 151 -2.50 14.78 -14.62
CA SER A 151 -2.58 16.23 -14.42
C SER A 151 -1.18 16.83 -14.26
N LYS A 152 -0.79 17.69 -15.20
CA LYS A 152 0.52 18.37 -15.21
C LYS A 152 0.68 19.40 -14.11
N ASP A 153 -0.41 19.92 -13.57
CA ASP A 153 -0.39 20.85 -12.43
C ASP A 153 0.11 20.14 -11.16
N VAL A 154 -0.16 18.84 -11.08
CA VAL A 154 0.19 17.95 -9.97
C VAL A 154 1.55 17.29 -10.18
N CYS A 155 1.72 16.63 -11.33
CA CYS A 155 2.90 15.82 -11.59
C CYS A 155 3.36 15.99 -13.03
N THR A 156 4.69 16.11 -13.21
CA THR A 156 5.28 16.20 -14.56
C THR A 156 5.18 14.91 -15.36
N HIS A 157 4.86 13.79 -14.69
CA HIS A 157 4.72 12.46 -15.26
C HIS A 157 3.32 11.89 -14.99
N VAL A 158 2.97 10.81 -15.69
CA VAL A 158 1.84 9.96 -15.28
C VAL A 158 2.14 9.41 -13.89
N TYR A 159 1.14 9.42 -13.03
CA TYR A 159 1.24 8.95 -11.66
C TYR A 159 0.01 8.13 -11.26
N TRP A 160 0.09 7.49 -10.10
CA TRP A 160 -0.94 6.57 -9.61
C TRP A 160 -1.48 7.09 -8.29
N LYS A 161 -2.81 7.20 -8.18
CA LYS A 161 -3.47 7.47 -6.91
C LYS A 161 -3.98 6.17 -6.32
N VAL A 162 -3.73 5.96 -5.03
CA VAL A 162 -4.26 4.81 -4.29
C VAL A 162 -5.43 5.29 -3.45
N ILE A 163 -6.58 4.63 -3.62
CA ILE A 163 -7.80 4.96 -2.89
C ILE A 163 -8.16 3.76 -2.02
N PHE A 164 -8.09 3.94 -0.70
CA PHE A 164 -8.49 2.94 0.28
C PHE A 164 -9.98 3.04 0.57
N SER A 165 -10.64 1.90 0.50
CA SER A 165 -12.08 1.77 0.73
C SER A 165 -12.34 0.70 1.77
N CYS A 166 -13.42 0.88 2.53
CA CYS A 166 -13.89 -0.13 3.47
C CYS A 166 -15.39 -0.38 3.28
N ALA A 167 -15.83 -1.62 3.53
CA ALA A 167 -17.24 -1.96 3.50
C ALA A 167 -17.55 -3.16 4.41
N VAL A 168 -18.76 -3.19 4.97
CA VAL A 168 -19.28 -4.31 5.75
C VAL A 168 -20.14 -5.18 4.84
N TYR A 169 -19.92 -6.49 4.86
CA TYR A 169 -20.72 -7.47 4.15
C TYR A 169 -21.24 -8.54 5.11
N PRO A 170 -22.41 -9.14 4.85
CA PRO A 170 -22.69 -10.48 5.36
C PRO A 170 -21.53 -11.42 4.98
N THR A 171 -21.07 -12.27 5.89
CA THR A 171 -19.87 -13.11 5.64
C THR A 171 -20.02 -14.01 4.41
N SER A 172 -21.24 -14.48 4.13
CA SER A 172 -21.56 -15.30 2.96
C SER A 172 -21.49 -14.53 1.63
N GLU A 173 -21.61 -13.21 1.66
CA GLU A 173 -21.65 -12.34 0.48
C GLU A 173 -20.36 -11.54 0.30
N CYS A 174 -19.41 -11.70 1.21
CA CYS A 174 -18.18 -10.93 1.19
C CYS A 174 -17.32 -11.28 -0.04
N PRO A 175 -16.88 -10.27 -0.83
CA PRO A 175 -16.02 -10.51 -1.98
C PRO A 175 -14.73 -11.24 -1.62
N LYS A 176 -14.26 -12.11 -2.52
CA LYS A 176 -12.97 -12.78 -2.35
C LYS A 176 -11.83 -11.79 -2.61
N ILE A 177 -10.84 -11.79 -1.72
CA ILE A 177 -9.58 -11.08 -1.93
C ILE A 177 -8.70 -11.89 -2.88
N GLN A 178 -8.00 -11.19 -3.79
CA GLN A 178 -6.99 -11.82 -4.62
C GLN A 178 -5.71 -11.95 -3.82
N GLN A 179 -5.12 -13.15 -3.84
CA GLN A 179 -3.84 -13.44 -3.21
C GLN A 179 -2.85 -13.90 -4.27
N GLY A 180 -1.61 -13.45 -4.16
CA GLY A 180 -0.52 -13.81 -5.06
C GLY A 180 0.84 -13.72 -4.39
N GLN A 181 1.88 -13.91 -5.20
CA GLN A 181 3.27 -13.80 -4.77
C GLN A 181 3.86 -12.47 -5.27
N TRP A 182 4.90 -12.00 -4.58
CA TRP A 182 5.66 -10.85 -5.05
C TRP A 182 6.49 -11.27 -6.27
N GLN A 183 6.16 -10.73 -7.44
CA GLN A 183 6.93 -11.02 -8.65
C GLN A 183 8.08 -10.03 -8.75
N MET A 184 9.31 -10.56 -8.78
CA MET A 184 10.49 -9.79 -9.10
C MET A 184 10.52 -9.59 -10.62
N GLY A 185 10.07 -8.44 -11.10
CA GLY A 185 10.14 -8.13 -12.52
C GLY A 185 11.57 -8.30 -13.04
N THR A 186 11.75 -9.00 -14.16
CA THR A 186 13.02 -8.98 -14.89
C THR A 186 13.11 -7.59 -15.52
N VAL A 187 13.84 -6.67 -14.89
CA VAL A 187 14.13 -5.39 -15.52
C VAL A 187 14.99 -5.69 -16.74
N HIS A 188 14.38 -5.77 -17.92
CA HIS A 188 15.10 -5.68 -19.16
C HIS A 188 15.70 -4.28 -19.21
N LEU A 189 16.93 -4.16 -18.74
CA LEU A 189 17.80 -3.03 -19.03
C LEU A 189 18.03 -3.04 -20.54
N GLY A 190 17.08 -2.46 -21.27
CA GLY A 190 17.30 -2.07 -22.65
C GLY A 190 18.49 -1.12 -22.65
N ARG A 191 19.65 -1.62 -23.09
CA ARG A 191 20.77 -0.78 -23.50
C ARG A 191 20.23 0.11 -24.62
N THR A 192 19.90 1.34 -24.32
CA THR A 192 19.87 2.40 -25.32
C THR A 192 21.33 2.64 -25.72
N THR A 193 21.74 1.98 -26.81
CA THR A 193 22.91 2.35 -27.61
C THR A 193 22.65 3.66 -28.33
#